data_AF-A0A3P7IHM7-F1
#
_entry.id   AF-A0A3P7IHM7-F1
#
_cell.length_a   1.000
_cell.length_b   1.000
_cell.length_c   1.000
_cell.angle_alpha   90.00
_cell.angle_beta   90.00
_cell.angle_gamma   90.00
#
_symmetry.space_group_name_H-M   'P 1'
#
loop_
_entity.id
_entity.type
_entity.pdbx_description
1 polymer ?
#
loop_
_entity_poly.entity_id
_entity_poly.type
_entity_poly.pdbx_seq_one_letter_code
_entity_poly.pdbx_strand_id
1 'polypeptide(L)'
;MKVSLSHCVAALLERFKKLHIYINAYNYVVAGDTAATSVPKRGPGRPRKDGHANARSSGHLHPNGEMDERQQTRRSYARAQTSRRKHDTPKKVEPRQCIEPDCVKQARDNSKYCSDECGIKLAKRRLLTLMPKKVEEYYGVQPESELQTLEELRAVDQKIGQIQKQTDTMLGYIRIIQRYVTAMKSTTSVSYDEPGDVDFVSF
;
A
#
# COMPACT_ATOMS: atom_id res chain seq x y z
N MET A 1 -41.56 -23.07 -11.57
CA MET A 1 -40.79 -21.90 -11.09
C MET A 1 -40.21 -21.19 -12.29
N LYS A 2 -40.85 -20.14 -12.79
CA LYS A 2 -40.37 -19.36 -13.95
C LYS A 2 -39.74 -18.07 -13.40
N VAL A 3 -38.45 -18.10 -13.05
CA VAL A 3 -37.70 -16.87 -12.84
C VAL A 3 -37.62 -16.22 -14.22
N SER A 4 -38.35 -15.13 -14.42
CA SER A 4 -38.44 -14.47 -15.72
C SER A 4 -37.03 -14.05 -16.17
N LEU A 5 -36.73 -14.24 -17.46
CA LEU A 5 -35.47 -13.83 -18.07
C LEU A 5 -35.10 -12.37 -17.71
N SER A 6 -36.12 -11.52 -17.50
CA SER A 6 -35.98 -10.13 -17.05
C SER A 6 -35.27 -9.96 -15.70
N HIS A 7 -35.52 -10.85 -14.72
CA HIS A 7 -34.84 -10.78 -13.42
C HIS A 7 -33.36 -11.16 -13.53
N CYS A 8 -33.02 -12.09 -14.44
CA CYS A 8 -31.64 -12.50 -14.67
C CYS A 8 -30.83 -11.39 -15.37
N VAL A 9 -31.45 -10.72 -16.36
CA VAL A 9 -30.86 -9.57 -17.05
C VAL A 9 -30.68 -8.38 -16.12
N ALA A 10 -31.64 -8.10 -15.23
CA ALA A 10 -31.53 -7.04 -14.23
C ALA A 10 -30.36 -7.27 -13.26
N ALA A 11 -30.20 -8.51 -12.76
CA ALA A 11 -29.11 -8.88 -11.87
C ALA A 11 -27.73 -8.81 -12.56
N LEU A 12 -27.65 -9.17 -13.84
CA LEU A 12 -26.45 -8.99 -14.64
C LEU A 12 -26.10 -7.51 -14.85
N LEU A 13 -27.09 -6.66 -15.17
CA LEU A 13 -26.88 -5.23 -15.33
C LEU A 13 -26.44 -4.54 -14.03
N GLU A 14 -26.96 -4.95 -12.87
CA GLU A 14 -26.47 -4.46 -11.58
C GLU A 14 -25.02 -4.87 -11.30
N ARG A 15 -24.65 -6.10 -11.67
CA ARG A 15 -23.25 -6.56 -11.56
C ARG A 15 -22.32 -5.77 -12.49
N PHE A 16 -22.74 -5.48 -13.72
CA PHE A 16 -21.97 -4.64 -14.64
C PHE A 16 -21.84 -3.20 -14.13
N LYS A 17 -22.90 -2.62 -13.54
CA LYS A 17 -22.83 -1.29 -12.91
C LYS A 17 -21.84 -1.26 -11.73
N LYS A 18 -21.85 -2.29 -10.88
CA LYS A 18 -20.88 -2.41 -9.77
C LYS A 18 -19.45 -2.57 -10.28
N LEU A 19 -19.23 -3.37 -11.33
CA LEU A 19 -17.92 -3.56 -11.94
C LEU A 19 -17.41 -2.26 -12.59
N HIS A 20 -18.29 -1.50 -13.25
CA HIS A 20 -17.94 -0.21 -13.86
C HIS A 20 -17.60 0.85 -12.80
N ILE A 21 -18.29 0.88 -11.66
CA ILE A 21 -17.95 1.74 -10.51
C ILE A 21 -16.56 1.35 -9.97
N TYR A 22 -16.27 0.06 -9.85
CA TYR A 22 -14.98 -0.43 -9.35
C TYR A 22 -13.82 -0.09 -10.30
N ILE A 23 -14.01 -0.26 -11.62
CA ILE A 23 -13.02 0.09 -12.63
C ILE A 23 -12.78 1.60 -12.67
N ASN A 24 -13.84 2.42 -12.55
CA ASN A 24 -13.70 3.88 -12.48
C ASN A 24 -13.03 4.35 -11.19
N ALA A 25 -13.29 3.70 -10.05
CA ALA A 25 -12.59 3.99 -8.81
C ALA A 25 -11.10 3.64 -8.91
N TYR A 26 -10.76 2.50 -9.54
CA TYR A 26 -9.37 2.12 -9.78
C TYR A 26 -8.66 3.11 -10.72
N ASN A 27 -9.31 3.52 -11.81
CA ASN A 27 -8.77 4.52 -12.72
C ASN A 27 -8.66 5.92 -12.07
N TYR A 28 -9.56 6.28 -11.14
CA TYR A 28 -9.46 7.54 -10.39
C TYR A 28 -8.29 7.53 -9.40
N VAL A 29 -8.01 6.42 -8.74
CA VAL A 29 -6.83 6.26 -7.86
C VAL A 29 -5.54 6.32 -8.66
N VAL A 30 -5.49 5.67 -9.82
CA VAL A 30 -4.33 5.69 -10.73
C VAL A 30 -4.15 7.07 -11.40
N ALA A 31 -5.24 7.79 -11.70
CA ALA A 31 -5.18 9.15 -12.25
C ALA A 31 -4.92 10.22 -11.18
N GLY A 32 -5.31 10.00 -9.92
CA GLY A 32 -5.12 10.91 -8.79
C GLY A 32 -3.65 11.19 -8.46
N ASP A 33 -2.77 10.23 -8.76
CA ASP A 33 -1.32 10.39 -8.61
C ASP A 33 -0.70 11.30 -9.68
N THR A 34 -1.44 11.65 -10.74
CA THR A 34 -0.97 12.56 -11.81
C THR A 34 -1.49 14.00 -11.68
N ALA A 35 -2.35 14.29 -10.69
CA ALA A 35 -3.02 15.60 -10.55
C ALA A 35 -2.60 16.42 -9.31
N ALA A 36 -1.45 16.11 -8.69
CA ALA A 36 -0.94 16.85 -7.53
C ALA A 36 0.37 17.61 -7.81
N THR A 37 0.39 18.48 -8.83
CA THR A 37 1.34 19.61 -8.88
C THR A 37 0.71 20.84 -8.23
N SER A 38 0.62 20.84 -6.90
CA SER A 38 0.54 22.09 -6.14
C SER A 38 1.88 22.29 -5.42
N VAL A 39 2.63 23.27 -5.88
CA VAL A 39 3.88 23.76 -5.28
C VAL A 39 3.67 24.04 -3.78
N PRO A 40 4.43 23.42 -2.85
CA PRO A 40 4.39 23.87 -1.47
C PRO A 40 5.08 25.25 -1.38
N LYS A 41 4.31 26.27 -0.97
CA LYS A 41 4.84 27.55 -0.53
C LYS A 41 5.81 27.30 0.62
N ARG A 42 7.02 27.85 0.51
CA ARG A 42 8.05 27.82 1.57
C ARG A 42 7.44 28.39 2.86
N GLY A 43 7.41 27.58 3.91
CA GLY A 43 6.93 28.00 5.23
C GLY A 43 7.81 29.10 5.85
N PRO A 44 7.30 29.83 6.86
CA PRO A 44 8.02 30.90 7.52
C PRO A 44 9.23 30.34 8.29
N GLY A 45 10.33 31.10 8.28
CA GLY A 45 11.62 30.70 8.84
C GLY A 45 11.52 30.28 10.30
N ARG A 46 12.33 29.27 10.67
CA ARG A 46 12.56 28.90 12.07
C ARG A 46 13.04 30.15 12.85
N PRO A 47 12.48 30.44 14.04
CA PRO A 47 13.01 31.46 14.93
C PRO A 47 14.48 31.14 15.27
N ARG A 48 15.34 32.15 15.16
CA ARG A 48 16.71 32.08 15.69
C ARG A 48 16.59 31.94 17.21
N LYS A 49 17.15 30.85 17.76
CA LYS A 49 17.26 30.66 19.20
C LYS A 49 18.41 31.54 19.69
N ASP A 50 18.06 32.71 20.21
CA ASP A 50 19.00 33.57 20.90
C ASP A 50 19.56 32.85 22.14
N GLY A 51 20.86 33.01 22.33
CA GLY A 51 21.62 32.28 23.33
C GLY A 51 21.22 32.65 24.75
N HIS A 52 21.14 31.64 25.61
CA HIS A 52 21.10 31.84 27.05
C HIS A 52 22.04 30.86 27.77
N ALA A 53 22.96 31.50 28.49
CA ALA A 53 23.63 31.18 29.75
C ALA A 53 23.81 29.72 30.22
N ASN A 54 25.05 29.45 30.65
CA ASN A 54 25.49 28.33 31.47
C ASN A 54 24.53 28.03 32.63
N ALA A 55 24.04 26.80 32.69
CA ALA A 55 23.58 26.17 33.92
C ALA A 55 24.35 24.84 34.09
N ARG A 56 25.15 24.78 35.17
CA ARG A 56 25.76 23.56 35.66
C ARG A 56 24.69 22.73 36.37
N SER A 57 24.53 21.46 36.01
CA SER A 57 24.10 20.42 36.96
C SER A 57 24.49 19.01 36.47
N SER A 58 25.40 18.44 37.24
CA SER A 58 25.54 17.05 37.68
C SER A 58 24.76 15.93 36.96
N GLY A 59 25.53 15.03 36.35
CA GLY A 59 25.55 13.62 36.75
C GLY A 59 24.53 12.67 36.12
N HIS A 60 24.95 11.94 35.08
CA HIS A 60 24.81 10.48 35.09
C HIS A 60 25.84 9.84 34.14
N LEU A 61 26.68 8.97 34.71
CA LEU A 61 27.59 8.07 33.99
C LEU A 61 26.78 6.85 33.57
N HIS A 62 26.91 6.38 32.33
CA HIS A 62 27.24 4.97 32.02
C HIS A 62 27.69 4.86 30.55
N PRO A 63 28.65 3.96 30.25
CA PRO A 63 29.44 3.98 29.03
C PRO A 63 28.91 2.97 27.98
N ASN A 64 29.19 3.22 26.70
CA ASN A 64 29.58 2.22 25.68
C ASN A 64 29.90 2.97 24.38
N GLY A 65 31.20 3.20 24.18
CA GLY A 65 31.77 4.10 23.17
C GLY A 65 31.96 3.46 21.80
N GLU A 66 30.88 3.08 21.12
CA GLU A 66 30.96 2.55 19.75
C GLU A 66 30.05 3.26 18.74
N MET A 67 29.32 4.30 19.16
CA MET A 67 28.46 5.11 18.29
C MET A 67 29.04 6.50 17.98
N ASP A 68 30.19 6.86 18.56
CA ASP A 68 30.74 8.22 18.44
C ASP A 68 31.52 8.43 17.13
N GLU A 69 32.23 7.41 16.62
CA GLU A 69 33.09 7.57 15.43
C GLU A 69 32.31 7.89 14.14
N ARG A 70 31.16 7.22 13.93
CA ARG A 70 30.27 7.47 12.77
C ARG A 70 29.57 8.83 12.85
N GLN A 71 29.34 9.32 14.07
CA GLN A 71 28.71 10.62 14.29
C GLN A 71 29.75 11.77 14.22
N GLN A 72 30.99 11.53 14.66
CA GLN A 72 32.14 12.42 14.51
C GLN A 72 32.54 12.57 13.06
N THR A 73 32.59 11.48 12.28
CA THR A 73 32.83 11.55 10.83
C THR A 73 31.72 12.27 10.08
N ARG A 74 30.44 12.05 10.42
CA ARG A 74 29.33 12.83 9.83
C ARG A 74 29.43 14.33 10.17
N ARG A 75 29.76 14.67 11.41
CA ARG A 75 29.93 16.07 11.85
C ARG A 75 31.17 16.71 11.23
N SER A 76 32.28 15.99 11.10
CA SER A 76 33.51 16.48 10.47
C SER A 76 33.31 16.69 8.96
N TYR A 77 32.63 15.77 8.27
CA TYR A 77 32.30 15.92 6.84
C TYR A 77 31.32 17.08 6.60
N ALA A 78 30.31 17.24 7.47
CA ALA A 78 29.38 18.37 7.40
C ALA A 78 30.07 19.72 7.68
N ARG A 79 31.00 19.78 8.64
CA ARG A 79 31.75 21.01 8.97
C ARG A 79 32.82 21.34 7.92
N ALA A 80 33.42 20.33 7.30
CA ALA A 80 34.30 20.49 6.14
C ALA A 80 33.54 20.97 4.90
N GLN A 81 32.27 20.57 4.73
CA GLN A 81 31.41 21.10 3.67
C GLN A 81 31.01 22.57 3.89
N THR A 82 30.79 23.00 5.14
CA THR A 82 30.42 24.40 5.41
C THR A 82 31.63 25.34 5.36
N SER A 83 32.84 24.89 5.70
CA SER A 83 34.06 25.72 5.60
C SER A 83 34.52 25.98 4.15
N ARG A 84 34.09 25.16 3.19
CA ARG A 84 34.31 25.39 1.75
C ARG A 84 33.41 26.47 1.15
N ARG A 85 32.47 27.04 1.91
CA ARG A 85 31.72 28.25 1.50
C ARG A 85 32.49 29.53 1.81
N LYS A 86 33.83 29.50 1.70
CA LYS A 86 34.64 30.72 1.71
C LYS A 86 34.49 31.33 0.32
N HIS A 87 33.82 32.47 0.29
CA HIS A 87 33.60 33.39 -0.83
C HIS A 87 34.70 33.28 -1.90
N ASP A 88 34.50 32.40 -2.89
CA ASP A 88 35.35 32.35 -4.09
C ASP A 88 35.03 33.65 -4.81
N THR A 89 36.00 34.56 -4.83
CA THR A 89 36.02 35.70 -5.75
C THR A 89 35.56 35.20 -7.11
N PRO A 90 34.68 35.90 -7.86
CA PRO A 90 34.22 35.41 -9.15
C PRO A 90 35.43 35.26 -10.07
N LYS A 91 36.01 34.06 -10.09
CA LYS A 91 36.93 33.64 -11.12
C LYS A 91 36.15 33.89 -12.39
N LYS A 92 36.72 34.67 -13.31
CA LYS A 92 36.21 34.85 -14.65
C LYS A 92 36.08 33.45 -15.25
N VAL A 93 34.91 32.82 -15.07
CA VAL A 93 34.65 31.50 -15.61
C VAL A 93 34.50 31.76 -17.09
N GLU A 94 35.43 31.24 -17.87
CA GLU A 94 35.34 31.18 -19.32
C GLU A 94 33.88 30.88 -19.73
N PRO A 95 33.31 31.63 -20.70
CA PRO A 95 31.97 31.41 -21.22
C PRO A 95 31.69 29.93 -21.48
N ARG A 96 30.94 29.28 -20.58
CA ARG A 96 30.56 27.87 -20.79
C ARG A 96 29.44 27.82 -21.82
N GLN A 97 29.53 26.95 -22.80
CA GLN A 97 28.43 26.68 -23.72
C GLN A 97 27.27 25.99 -22.96
N CYS A 98 26.03 26.31 -23.36
CA CYS A 98 24.84 25.59 -22.91
C CYS A 98 24.97 24.09 -23.19
N ILE A 99 24.55 23.25 -22.22
CA ILE A 99 24.66 21.78 -22.33
C ILE A 99 23.58 21.16 -23.24
N GLU A 100 22.57 21.92 -23.66
CA GLU A 100 21.64 21.43 -24.68
C GLU A 100 22.44 21.17 -25.98
N PRO A 101 22.51 19.92 -26.48
CA PRO A 101 23.28 19.56 -27.69
C PRO A 101 23.01 20.44 -28.92
N ASP A 102 21.80 20.98 -29.07
CA ASP A 102 21.40 21.81 -30.21
C ASP A 102 21.58 23.31 -29.94
N CYS A 103 22.20 23.69 -28.80
CA CYS A 103 22.34 25.08 -28.37
C CYS A 103 23.81 25.51 -28.33
N VAL A 104 24.12 26.56 -29.09
CA VAL A 104 25.45 27.20 -29.12
C VAL A 104 25.55 28.44 -28.23
N LYS A 105 24.45 28.81 -27.54
CA LYS A 105 24.42 29.98 -26.66
C LYS A 105 25.25 29.73 -25.40
N GLN A 106 25.82 30.79 -24.85
CA GLN A 106 26.50 30.76 -23.56
C GLN A 106 25.52 30.47 -22.42
N ALA A 107 25.93 29.63 -21.48
CA ALA A 107 25.20 29.38 -20.24
C ALA A 107 25.22 30.62 -19.34
N ARG A 108 24.12 30.86 -18.61
CA ARG A 108 24.03 31.98 -17.66
C ARG A 108 25.04 31.79 -16.53
N ASP A 109 25.46 32.88 -15.89
CA ASP A 109 26.27 32.81 -14.68
C ASP A 109 25.54 31.99 -13.60
N ASN A 110 26.22 30.97 -13.07
CA ASN A 110 25.68 29.98 -12.13
C ASN A 110 24.67 28.96 -12.70
N SER A 111 24.43 28.93 -14.02
CA SER A 111 23.62 27.91 -14.68
C SER A 111 24.45 27.06 -15.65
N LYS A 112 23.92 25.88 -15.99
CA LYS A 112 24.44 25.02 -17.06
C LYS A 112 23.76 25.30 -18.41
N TYR A 113 22.73 26.14 -18.40
CA TYR A 113 21.86 26.40 -19.54
C TYR A 113 21.76 27.90 -19.81
N CYS A 114 21.60 28.28 -21.07
CA CYS A 114 21.33 29.66 -21.46
C CYS A 114 19.90 30.11 -21.06
N SER A 115 18.96 29.17 -20.99
CA SER A 115 17.58 29.38 -20.57
C SER A 115 17.01 28.18 -19.82
N ASP A 116 15.93 28.43 -19.06
CA ASP A 116 15.18 27.36 -18.39
C ASP A 116 14.53 26.44 -19.42
N GLU A 117 14.10 26.98 -20.57
CA GLU A 117 13.60 26.21 -21.71
C GLU A 117 14.62 25.21 -22.25
N CYS A 118 15.91 25.58 -22.37
CA CYS A 118 16.95 24.65 -22.80
C CYS A 118 17.17 23.54 -21.76
N GLY A 119 17.12 23.86 -20.46
CA GLY A 119 17.21 22.87 -19.40
C GLY A 119 16.03 21.88 -19.41
N ILE A 120 14.81 22.40 -19.58
CA ILE A 120 13.58 21.61 -19.65
C ILE A 120 13.57 20.74 -20.91
N LYS A 121 13.98 21.27 -22.06
CA LYS A 121 14.06 20.54 -23.33
C LYS A 121 14.98 19.32 -23.22
N LEU A 122 16.19 19.51 -22.67
CA LEU A 122 17.14 18.41 -22.44
C LEU A 122 16.60 17.40 -21.43
N ALA A 123 15.98 17.87 -20.34
CA ALA A 123 15.37 17.00 -19.34
C ALA A 123 14.25 16.15 -19.97
N LYS A 124 13.35 16.76 -20.74
CA LYS A 124 12.27 16.07 -21.46
C LYS A 124 12.83 15.01 -22.41
N ARG A 125 13.85 15.34 -23.21
CA ARG A 125 14.52 14.37 -24.11
C ARG A 125 15.04 13.18 -23.32
N ARG A 126 15.77 13.42 -22.22
CA ARG A 126 16.31 12.35 -21.35
C ARG A 126 15.21 11.51 -20.72
N LEU A 127 14.13 12.12 -20.24
CA LEU A 127 12.99 11.40 -19.67
C LEU A 127 12.36 10.49 -20.73
N LEU A 128 12.06 11.01 -21.91
CA LEU A 128 11.43 10.24 -22.98
C LEU A 128 12.33 9.12 -23.52
N THR A 129 13.64 9.29 -23.52
CA THR A 129 14.57 8.25 -23.99
C THR A 129 14.88 7.20 -22.92
N LEU A 130 14.99 7.58 -21.65
CA LEU A 130 15.44 6.68 -20.58
C LEU A 130 14.30 6.07 -19.78
N MET A 131 13.22 6.81 -19.51
CA MET A 131 12.16 6.34 -18.62
C MET A 131 11.41 5.12 -19.15
N PRO A 132 11.02 5.03 -20.45
CA PRO A 132 10.27 3.87 -20.94
C PRO A 132 11.01 2.57 -20.69
N LYS A 133 12.30 2.52 -21.02
CA LYS A 133 13.16 1.33 -20.80
C LYS A 133 13.22 0.93 -19.33
N LYS A 134 13.33 1.89 -18.41
CA LYS A 134 13.38 1.61 -16.96
C LYS A 134 12.04 1.14 -16.41
N VAL A 135 10.93 1.67 -16.92
CA VAL A 135 9.59 1.25 -16.55
C VAL A 135 9.36 -0.18 -17.04
N GLU A 136 9.69 -0.47 -18.30
CA GLU A 136 9.60 -1.82 -18.86
C GLU A 136 10.47 -2.81 -18.09
N GLU A 137 11.70 -2.46 -17.73
CA GLU A 137 12.59 -3.31 -16.94
C GLU A 137 12.05 -3.57 -15.52
N TYR A 138 11.51 -2.54 -14.85
CA TYR A 138 11.02 -2.65 -13.48
C TYR A 138 9.70 -3.41 -13.37
N TYR A 139 8.76 -3.17 -14.29
CA TYR A 139 7.44 -3.80 -14.28
C TYR A 139 7.33 -5.03 -15.19
N GLY A 140 8.33 -5.29 -16.03
CA GLY A 140 8.33 -6.42 -16.96
C GLY A 140 8.65 -7.76 -16.31
N VAL A 141 9.25 -7.74 -15.11
CA VAL A 141 9.52 -8.95 -14.32
C VAL A 141 8.73 -8.89 -13.04
N GLN A 142 7.92 -9.93 -12.81
CA GLN A 142 7.18 -10.06 -11.56
C GLN A 142 8.17 -10.37 -10.42
N PRO A 143 8.19 -9.59 -9.32
CA PRO A 143 9.11 -9.83 -8.22
C PRO A 143 8.84 -11.19 -7.57
N GLU A 144 9.90 -11.85 -7.12
CA GLU A 144 9.81 -13.20 -6.52
C GLU A 144 8.83 -13.27 -5.34
N SER A 145 8.72 -12.21 -4.56
CA SER A 145 7.76 -12.10 -3.46
C SER A 145 6.31 -12.22 -3.91
N GLU A 146 5.99 -11.69 -5.09
CA GLU A 146 4.64 -11.77 -5.67
C GLU A 146 4.34 -13.19 -6.17
N LEU A 147 5.34 -13.87 -6.75
CA LEU A 147 5.23 -15.28 -7.13
C LEU A 147 4.98 -16.18 -5.92
N GLN A 148 5.70 -15.94 -4.81
CA GLN A 148 5.50 -16.66 -3.56
C GLN A 148 4.09 -16.43 -3.01
N THR A 149 3.64 -15.18 -2.98
CA THR A 149 2.27 -14.82 -2.55
C THR A 149 1.20 -15.52 -3.42
N LEU A 150 1.42 -15.59 -4.74
CA LEU A 150 0.51 -16.26 -5.65
C LEU A 150 0.45 -17.78 -5.41
N GLU A 151 1.58 -18.41 -5.06
CA GLU A 151 1.62 -19.82 -4.67
C GLU A 151 0.87 -20.06 -3.34
N GLU A 152 1.07 -19.18 -2.36
CA GLU A 152 0.34 -19.24 -1.10
C GLU A 152 -1.18 -19.13 -1.29
N LEU A 153 -1.62 -18.21 -2.17
CA LEU A 153 -3.03 -18.10 -2.53
C LEU A 153 -3.57 -19.41 -3.16
N ARG A 154 -2.82 -20.01 -4.08
CA ARG A 154 -3.18 -21.31 -4.67
C ARG A 154 -3.28 -22.42 -3.62
N ALA A 155 -2.37 -22.44 -2.64
CA ALA A 155 -2.42 -23.40 -1.55
C ALA A 155 -3.64 -23.20 -0.64
N VAL A 156 -4.04 -21.95 -0.38
CA VAL A 156 -5.25 -21.63 0.38
C VAL A 156 -6.51 -22.08 -0.35
N ASP A 157 -6.61 -21.80 -1.66
CA ASP A 157 -7.77 -22.22 -2.47
C ASP A 157 -7.95 -23.75 -2.47
N GLN A 158 -6.85 -24.50 -2.53
CA GLN A 158 -6.89 -25.96 -2.40
C GLN A 158 -7.43 -26.41 -1.04
N LYS A 159 -6.98 -25.77 0.05
CA LYS A 159 -7.48 -26.06 1.40
C LYS A 159 -8.96 -25.73 1.54
N ILE A 160 -9.42 -24.62 0.98
CA ILE A 160 -10.83 -24.24 0.95
C ILE A 160 -11.65 -25.35 0.27
N GLY A 161 -11.20 -25.84 -0.89
CA GLY A 161 -11.87 -26.94 -1.58
C GLY A 161 -11.93 -28.24 -0.76
N GLN A 162 -10.85 -28.58 -0.05
CA GLN A 162 -10.83 -29.75 0.84
C GLN A 162 -11.80 -29.61 2.00
N ILE A 163 -11.83 -28.45 2.66
CA ILE A 163 -12.74 -28.15 3.77
C ILE A 163 -14.19 -28.18 3.30
N GLN A 164 -14.47 -27.63 2.11
CA GLN A 164 -15.81 -27.69 1.51
C GLN A 164 -16.28 -29.14 1.32
N LYS A 165 -15.42 -30.00 0.74
CA LYS A 165 -15.75 -31.42 0.56
C LYS A 165 -16.00 -32.15 1.89
N GLN A 166 -15.19 -31.86 2.91
CA GLN A 166 -15.39 -32.41 4.25
C GLN A 166 -16.73 -31.94 4.85
N THR A 167 -17.04 -30.66 4.68
CA THR A 167 -18.30 -30.05 5.14
C THR A 167 -19.51 -30.71 4.47
N ASP A 168 -19.47 -30.90 3.15
CA ASP A 168 -20.55 -31.56 2.41
C ASP A 168 -20.77 -33.00 2.87
N THR A 169 -19.69 -33.72 3.15
CA THR A 169 -19.74 -35.08 3.68
C THR A 169 -20.41 -35.11 5.05
N MET A 170 -20.00 -34.20 5.94
CA MET A 170 -20.57 -34.08 7.29
C MET A 170 -22.05 -33.68 7.25
N LEU A 171 -22.42 -32.74 6.38
CA LEU A 171 -23.81 -32.35 6.14
C LEU A 171 -24.65 -33.54 5.62
N GLY A 172 -24.05 -34.42 4.81
CA GLY A 172 -24.65 -35.68 4.39
C GLY A 172 -25.03 -36.56 5.59
N TYR A 173 -24.10 -36.79 6.52
CA TYR A 173 -24.38 -37.56 7.73
C TYR A 173 -25.47 -36.92 8.60
N ILE A 174 -25.42 -35.59 8.78
CA ILE A 174 -26.43 -34.87 9.55
C ILE A 174 -27.83 -35.10 8.97
N ARG A 175 -27.98 -35.05 7.64
CA ARG A 175 -29.27 -35.31 6.98
C ARG A 175 -29.77 -36.73 7.22
N ILE A 176 -28.88 -37.72 7.20
CA ILE A 176 -29.23 -39.13 7.48
C ILE A 176 -29.72 -39.26 8.93
N ILE A 177 -28.98 -38.73 9.90
CA ILE A 177 -29.35 -38.77 11.31
C ILE A 177 -30.70 -38.09 11.55
N GLN A 178 -30.90 -36.91 10.96
CA GLN A 178 -32.17 -36.19 11.07
C GLN A 178 -33.35 -37.02 10.55
N ARG A 179 -33.19 -37.78 9.45
CA ARG A 179 -34.23 -38.68 8.95
C ARG A 179 -34.60 -39.75 9.98
N TYR A 180 -33.60 -40.41 10.59
CA TYR A 180 -33.85 -41.43 11.62
C TYR A 180 -34.54 -40.84 12.84
N VAL A 181 -34.08 -39.68 13.34
CA VAL A 181 -34.70 -39.01 14.49
C VAL A 181 -36.16 -38.66 14.20
N THR A 182 -36.46 -38.12 13.02
CA THR A 182 -37.84 -37.79 12.63
C THR A 182 -38.71 -39.05 12.53
N ALA A 183 -38.18 -40.14 11.94
CA ALA A 183 -38.90 -41.40 11.85
C ALA A 183 -39.24 -41.95 13.25
N MET A 184 -38.26 -42.01 14.15
CA MET A 184 -38.48 -42.46 15.53
C MET A 184 -39.53 -41.62 16.27
N LYS A 185 -39.44 -40.28 16.16
CA LYS A 185 -40.41 -39.36 16.75
C LYS A 185 -41.83 -39.57 16.23
N SER A 186 -41.99 -39.94 14.96
CA SER A 186 -43.30 -40.19 14.37
C SER A 186 -43.91 -41.55 14.76
N THR A 187 -43.09 -42.53 15.14
CA THR A 187 -43.55 -43.88 15.52
C THR A 187 -43.86 -44.02 17.01
N THR A 188 -43.29 -43.18 17.88
CA THR A 188 -43.48 -43.23 19.34
C THR A 188 -44.54 -42.25 19.83
N SER A 189 -45.72 -42.21 19.20
CA SER A 189 -46.89 -41.58 19.83
C SER A 189 -47.43 -42.52 20.91
N VAL A 190 -46.84 -42.47 22.10
CA VAL A 190 -47.41 -43.12 23.29
C VAL A 190 -48.49 -42.17 23.83
N SER A 191 -49.76 -42.50 23.59
CA SER A 191 -50.88 -41.88 24.30
C SER A 191 -50.87 -42.40 25.73
N TYR A 192 -50.62 -41.52 26.70
CA TYR A 192 -50.89 -41.84 28.09
C TYR A 192 -52.39 -41.66 28.31
N ASP A 193 -53.12 -42.77 28.45
CA ASP A 193 -54.46 -42.73 29.03
C ASP A 193 -54.29 -42.34 30.51
N GLU A 194 -54.88 -41.20 30.89
CA GLU A 194 -54.90 -40.70 32.27
C GLU A 194 -55.48 -41.80 33.20
N PRO A 195 -54.74 -42.24 34.24
CA PRO A 195 -55.27 -43.21 35.18
C PRO A 195 -56.37 -42.54 36.02
N GLY A 196 -57.62 -42.99 35.81
CA GLY A 196 -58.76 -42.58 36.61
C GLY A 196 -58.53 -42.80 38.10
N ASP A 197 -59.02 -41.84 38.89
CA ASP A 197 -58.96 -41.81 40.35
C ASP A 197 -59.30 -43.18 40.96
N VAL A 198 -58.29 -43.83 41.55
CA VAL A 198 -58.51 -45.00 42.38
C VAL A 198 -58.69 -44.54 43.83
N ASP A 199 -59.94 -44.56 44.28
CA ASP A 199 -60.32 -44.26 45.65
C ASP A 199 -59.60 -45.20 46.62
N PHE A 200 -58.74 -44.61 47.46
CA PHE A 200 -58.03 -45.26 48.55
C PHE A 200 -59.04 -45.68 49.63
N VAL A 201 -59.37 -46.98 49.68
CA VAL A 201 -60.24 -47.53 50.74
C VAL A 201 -59.39 -47.78 51.99
N SER A 202 -59.58 -46.93 53.00
CA SER A 202 -58.99 -47.06 54.34
C SER A 202 -59.51 -48.32 55.05
N PHE A 203 -58.59 -49.07 55.66
CA PHE A 203 -58.85 -49.96 56.79
C PHE A 203 -57.82 -49.71 57.88
#